data_AF-A0A0D9P1U0-F1
#
_entry.id   AF-A0A0D9P1U0-F1
#
_cell.length_a   1.000
_cell.length_b   1.000
_cell.length_c   1.000
_cell.angle_alpha   90.00
_cell.angle_beta   90.00
_cell.angle_gamma   90.00
#
_symmetry.space_group_name_H-M   'P 1'
#
loop_
_entity.id
_entity.type
_entity.pdbx_description
1 polymer ?
#
loop_
_entity_poly.entity_id
_entity_poly.type
_entity_poly.pdbx_seq_one_letter_code
_entity_poly.pdbx_strand_id
1 'polypeptide(L)'
;MESTDEPQSLRTAFEEAESKRRLLEFSPDATSPTYASDLNSVLALYARVLDKISSVSLFSPNEGLEDMATSSLPYILVNFTIAELVQRTPFTVPARRKLVLRAARDAYERFLSLVDGYGLVSGPYAKLLERYRDDEEQFAVVSKTGDMASKRDAKIASFKAEKGLREKLALLRSDGRGWRG
;
A
#
# COMPACT_ATOMS: atom_id res chain seq x y z
N MET A 1 35.30 4.26 -0.05
CA MET A 1 34.76 3.98 1.29
C MET A 1 33.25 3.90 1.11
N GLU A 2 32.74 2.70 0.85
CA GLU A 2 31.30 2.45 0.70
C GLU A 2 30.65 2.42 2.08
N SER A 3 29.57 3.18 2.21
CA SER A 3 28.90 3.55 3.43
C SER A 3 28.11 2.37 4.01
N THR A 4 28.66 1.69 5.02
CA THR A 4 27.97 0.63 5.77
C THR A 4 26.75 1.11 6.58
N ASP A 5 26.39 2.40 6.52
CA ASP A 5 25.40 3.08 7.38
C ASP A 5 24.04 3.34 6.70
N GLU A 6 23.95 3.18 5.37
CA GLU A 6 22.73 3.44 4.60
C GLU A 6 21.52 2.57 4.98
N PRO A 7 21.65 1.21 5.10
CA PRO A 7 20.51 0.36 5.44
C PRO A 7 20.02 0.56 6.89
N GLN A 8 20.92 0.91 7.82
CA GLN A 8 20.54 1.24 9.20
C GLN A 8 19.74 2.55 9.27
N SER A 9 20.10 3.53 8.43
CA SER A 9 19.39 4.80 8.34
C SER A 9 17.98 4.67 7.75
N LEU A 10 17.78 3.77 6.77
CA LEU A 10 16.46 3.50 6.17
C LEU A 10 15.53 2.82 7.16
N ARG A 11 16.02 1.76 7.83
CA ARG A 11 15.24 1.04 8.84
C ARG A 11 14.78 1.97 9.95
N THR A 12 15.66 2.82 10.46
CA THR A 12 15.36 3.77 11.54
C THR A 12 14.29 4.78 11.09
N ALA A 13 14.41 5.33 9.88
CA ALA A 13 13.42 6.26 9.32
C ALA A 13 12.05 5.59 9.13
N PHE A 14 12.02 4.33 8.69
CA PHE A 14 10.79 3.57 8.53
C PHE A 14 10.14 3.23 9.87
N GLU A 15 10.92 2.83 10.88
CA GLU A 15 10.43 2.56 12.23
C GLU A 15 9.82 3.83 12.88
N GLU A 16 10.44 5.00 12.66
CA GLU A 16 9.88 6.30 13.08
C GLU A 16 8.53 6.59 12.39
N ALA A 17 8.46 6.42 11.07
CA ALA A 17 7.25 6.61 10.27
C ALA A 17 6.10 5.71 10.74
N GLU A 18 6.40 4.42 10.93
CA GLU A 18 5.47 3.40 11.40
C GLU A 18 4.98 3.67 12.82
N SER A 19 5.86 4.16 13.71
CA SER A 19 5.48 4.54 15.06
C SER A 19 4.46 5.68 15.06
N LYS A 20 4.72 6.76 14.30
CA LYS A 20 3.78 7.88 14.18
C LYS A 20 2.48 7.49 13.46
N ARG A 21 2.55 6.63 12.43
CA ARG A 21 1.37 6.10 11.75
C ARG A 21 0.44 5.39 12.73
N ARG A 22 0.97 4.51 13.58
CA ARG A 22 0.16 3.79 14.57
C ARG A 22 -0.52 4.75 15.53
N LEU A 23 0.18 5.76 16.04
CA LEU A 23 -0.43 6.79 16.90
C LEU A 23 -1.58 7.52 16.19
N LEU A 24 -1.42 7.83 14.90
CA LEU A 24 -2.47 8.46 14.09
C LEU A 24 -3.66 7.52 13.83
N GLU A 25 -3.45 6.20 13.66
CA GLU A 25 -4.52 5.21 13.50
C GLU A 25 -5.37 5.04 14.75
N PHE A 26 -4.77 5.14 15.93
CA PHE A 26 -5.50 5.10 17.20
C PHE A 26 -6.07 6.45 17.63
N SER A 27 -5.82 7.53 16.87
CA SER A 27 -6.42 8.85 17.11
C SER A 27 -7.84 8.89 16.51
N PRO A 28 -8.91 8.93 17.34
CA PRO A 28 -10.28 8.69 16.89
C PRO A 28 -10.93 9.91 16.22
N ASP A 29 -10.33 11.09 16.32
CA ASP A 29 -10.97 12.34 15.89
C ASP A 29 -10.25 12.99 14.71
N ALA A 30 -10.70 12.65 13.49
CA ALA A 30 -10.27 13.29 12.26
C ALA A 30 -10.69 14.77 12.14
N THR A 31 -11.54 15.26 13.06
CA THR A 31 -11.94 16.66 13.17
C THR A 31 -11.14 17.43 14.21
N SER A 32 -10.23 16.76 14.94
CA SER A 32 -9.33 17.42 15.88
C SER A 32 -8.46 18.46 15.17
N PRO A 33 -8.20 19.63 15.81
CA PRO A 33 -7.33 20.66 15.26
C PRO A 33 -5.91 20.17 14.92
N THR A 34 -5.40 19.15 15.63
CA THR A 34 -4.03 18.63 15.42
C THR A 34 -3.95 17.56 14.34
N TYR A 35 -5.08 16.93 13.99
CA TYR A 35 -5.10 15.74 13.14
C TYR A 35 -4.43 15.97 11.77
N ALA A 36 -4.72 17.10 11.14
CA ALA A 36 -4.13 17.46 9.85
C ALA A 36 -2.60 17.67 9.96
N SER A 37 -2.13 18.27 11.05
CA SER A 37 -0.70 18.48 11.31
C SER A 37 0.02 17.14 11.56
N ASP A 38 -0.60 16.26 12.34
CA ASP A 38 -0.08 14.93 12.65
C ASP A 38 0.00 14.08 11.39
N LEU A 39 -1.06 14.08 10.56
CA LEU A 39 -1.08 13.40 9.27
C LEU A 39 0.00 13.92 8.32
N ASN A 40 0.14 15.24 8.18
CA ASN A 40 1.18 15.84 7.34
C ASN A 40 2.59 15.45 7.83
N SER A 41 2.79 15.39 9.14
CA SER A 41 4.05 14.96 9.75
C SER A 41 4.37 13.49 9.44
N VAL A 42 3.36 12.62 9.44
CA VAL A 42 3.51 11.20 9.06
C VAL A 42 3.79 11.09 7.56
N LEU A 43 3.08 11.82 6.69
CA LEU A 43 3.33 11.83 5.25
C LEU A 43 4.76 12.31 4.93
N ALA A 44 5.26 13.32 5.62
CA ALA A 44 6.64 13.80 5.47
C ALA A 44 7.69 12.76 5.92
N LEU A 45 7.35 11.89 6.88
CA LEU A 45 8.20 10.76 7.26
C LEU A 45 8.26 9.70 6.15
N TYR A 46 7.11 9.31 5.60
CA TYR A 46 7.11 8.35 4.48
C TYR A 46 7.74 8.90 3.21
N ALA A 47 7.65 10.20 2.94
CA ALA A 47 8.39 10.85 1.85
C ALA A 47 9.91 10.67 2.02
N ARG A 48 10.43 10.91 3.23
CA ARG A 48 11.85 10.66 3.55
C ARG A 48 12.25 9.18 3.41
N VAL A 49 11.34 8.26 3.74
CA VAL A 49 11.56 6.82 3.52
C VAL A 49 11.67 6.52 2.02
N LEU A 50 10.79 7.07 1.18
CA LEU A 50 10.85 6.91 -0.27
C LEU A 50 12.15 7.47 -0.86
N ASP A 51 12.59 8.64 -0.39
CA ASP A 51 13.85 9.24 -0.85
C ASP A 51 15.03 8.32 -0.54
N LYS A 52 15.06 7.71 0.65
CA LYS A 52 16.08 6.75 1.05
C LYS A 52 16.01 5.43 0.28
N ILE A 53 14.81 4.89 0.04
CA ILE A 53 14.62 3.71 -0.82
C ILE A 53 15.20 3.97 -2.22
N SER A 54 14.93 5.16 -2.75
CA SER A 54 15.41 5.57 -4.07
C SER A 54 16.92 5.79 -4.09
N SER A 55 17.48 6.41 -3.05
CA SER A 55 18.93 6.69 -2.99
C SER A 55 19.78 5.43 -2.94
N VAL A 56 19.29 4.38 -2.28
CA VAL A 56 19.99 3.08 -2.21
C VAL A 56 19.57 2.13 -3.34
N SER A 57 18.70 2.58 -4.25
CA SER A 57 18.13 1.77 -5.35
C SER A 57 17.60 0.41 -4.87
N LEU A 58 16.87 0.41 -3.75
CA LEU A 58 16.47 -0.83 -3.07
C LEU A 58 15.64 -1.78 -3.95
N PHE A 59 14.89 -1.20 -4.89
CA PHE A 59 14.06 -1.94 -5.82
C PHE A 59 14.51 -1.68 -7.25
N SER A 60 14.79 -2.76 -7.98
CA SER A 60 15.18 -2.73 -9.38
C SER A 60 14.07 -3.31 -10.26
N PRO A 61 13.78 -2.71 -11.43
CA PRO A 61 12.81 -3.26 -12.37
C PRO A 61 13.27 -4.58 -13.04
N ASN A 62 14.53 -4.97 -12.87
CA ASN A 62 15.12 -6.17 -13.48
C ASN A 62 15.28 -7.34 -12.48
N GLU A 63 14.75 -7.21 -11.26
CA GLU A 63 14.82 -8.22 -10.20
C GLU A 63 13.48 -8.94 -10.02
N GLY A 64 13.54 -10.23 -9.69
CA GLY A 64 12.37 -11.00 -9.28
C GLY A 64 12.12 -10.92 -7.77
N LEU A 65 10.99 -11.47 -7.32
CA LEU A 65 10.69 -11.60 -5.88
C LEU A 65 11.74 -12.44 -5.15
N GLU A 66 12.29 -13.44 -5.84
CA GLU A 66 13.33 -14.35 -5.37
C GLU A 66 14.66 -13.67 -5.03
N ASP A 67 14.96 -12.55 -5.69
CA ASP A 67 16.20 -11.79 -5.49
C ASP A 67 16.08 -10.80 -4.32
N MET A 68 14.86 -10.58 -3.82
CA MET A 68 14.61 -9.60 -2.77
C MET A 68 14.82 -10.19 -1.37
N ALA A 69 15.65 -9.51 -0.59
CA ALA A 69 15.83 -9.86 0.81
C ALA A 69 14.51 -9.75 1.60
N THR A 70 14.23 -10.73 2.47
CA THR A 70 13.04 -10.73 3.34
C THR A 70 12.94 -9.48 4.21
N SER A 71 14.06 -8.90 4.63
CA SER A 71 14.12 -7.65 5.39
C SER A 71 13.64 -6.43 4.58
N SER A 72 13.61 -6.52 3.26
CA SER A 72 13.18 -5.45 2.35
C SER A 72 11.68 -5.49 2.04
N LEU A 73 11.02 -6.64 2.23
CA LEU A 73 9.58 -6.83 2.00
C LEU A 73 8.68 -5.72 2.62
N PRO A 74 8.92 -5.24 3.85
CA PRO A 74 8.08 -4.19 4.43
C PRO A 74 8.09 -2.88 3.63
N TYR A 75 9.19 -2.57 2.94
CA TYR A 75 9.34 -1.31 2.21
C TYR A 75 8.53 -1.27 0.91
N ILE A 76 8.13 -2.43 0.35
CA ILE A 76 7.21 -2.49 -0.81
C ILE A 76 5.89 -1.78 -0.51
N LEU A 77 5.45 -1.84 0.75
CA LEU A 77 4.16 -1.28 1.17
C LEU A 77 4.18 0.24 1.34
N VAL A 78 5.33 0.92 1.20
CA VAL A 78 5.43 2.36 1.50
C VAL A 78 4.47 3.19 0.66
N ASN A 79 4.41 2.98 -0.66
CA ASN A 79 3.48 3.71 -1.53
C ASN A 79 2.01 3.37 -1.23
N PHE A 80 1.71 2.11 -0.89
CA PHE A 80 0.38 1.71 -0.43
C PHE A 80 -0.02 2.46 0.85
N THR A 81 0.87 2.49 1.84
CA THR A 81 0.63 3.20 3.11
C THR A 81 0.46 4.70 2.90
N ILE A 82 1.21 5.32 2.00
CA ILE A 82 1.01 6.72 1.62
C ILE A 82 -0.39 6.92 1.04
N ALA A 83 -0.85 6.04 0.14
CA ALA A 83 -2.19 6.14 -0.44
C ALA A 83 -3.31 6.07 0.63
N GLU A 84 -3.18 5.16 1.60
CA GLU A 84 -4.10 5.07 2.75
C GLU A 84 -4.08 6.36 3.59
N LEU A 85 -2.90 6.89 3.89
CA LEU A 85 -2.73 8.12 4.67
C LEU A 85 -3.29 9.35 3.96
N VAL A 86 -3.01 9.51 2.67
CA VAL A 86 -3.50 10.63 1.86
C VAL A 86 -5.03 10.67 1.88
N GLN A 87 -5.72 9.52 1.78
CA GLN A 87 -7.18 9.47 1.84
C GLN A 87 -7.78 9.95 3.17
N ARG A 88 -6.98 9.94 4.24
CA ARG A 88 -7.39 10.47 5.55
C ARG A 88 -7.28 11.99 5.63
N THR A 89 -6.78 12.67 4.60
CA THR A 89 -6.66 14.14 4.56
C THR A 89 -8.03 14.79 4.71
N PRO A 90 -8.27 15.61 5.75
CA PRO A 90 -9.51 16.35 5.91
C PRO A 90 -9.76 17.28 4.73
N PHE A 91 -11.00 17.35 4.25
CA PHE A 91 -11.42 18.28 3.21
C PHE A 91 -12.73 18.96 3.59
N THR A 92 -12.83 20.26 3.32
CA THR A 92 -14.03 21.05 3.57
C THR A 92 -14.82 21.33 2.29
N VAL A 93 -14.25 21.03 1.12
CA VAL A 93 -14.88 21.30 -0.19
C VAL A 93 -14.61 20.18 -1.21
N PRO A 94 -15.54 19.90 -2.15
CA PRO A 94 -15.41 18.82 -3.13
C PRO A 94 -14.16 18.91 -4.03
N ALA A 95 -13.74 20.12 -4.42
CA ALA A 95 -12.56 20.30 -5.27
C ALA A 95 -11.27 19.79 -4.59
N ARG A 96 -11.13 20.01 -3.28
CA ARG A 96 -9.99 19.48 -2.50
C ARG A 96 -10.05 17.97 -2.38
N ARG A 97 -11.25 17.38 -2.23
CA ARG A 97 -11.43 15.93 -2.24
C ARG A 97 -10.93 15.30 -3.54
N LYS A 98 -11.20 15.92 -4.70
CA LYS A 98 -10.70 15.42 -6.00
C LYS A 98 -9.17 15.36 -6.06
N LEU A 99 -8.48 16.38 -5.52
CA LEU A 99 -7.01 16.39 -5.45
C LEU A 99 -6.47 15.30 -4.54
N VAL A 100 -7.08 15.10 -3.37
CA VAL A 100 -6.73 14.01 -2.43
C VAL A 100 -6.89 12.64 -3.10
N LEU A 101 -8.00 12.40 -3.79
CA LEU A 101 -8.24 11.13 -4.48
C LEU A 101 -7.25 10.88 -5.61
N ARG A 102 -6.87 11.92 -6.37
CA ARG A 102 -5.82 11.81 -7.39
C ARG A 102 -4.47 11.44 -6.78
N ALA A 103 -4.04 12.16 -5.75
CA ALA A 103 -2.77 11.87 -5.07
C ALA A 103 -2.74 10.46 -4.45
N ALA A 104 -3.86 9.98 -3.89
CA ALA A 104 -3.97 8.63 -3.39
C ALA A 104 -3.89 7.59 -4.52
N ARG A 105 -4.56 7.85 -5.64
CA ARG A 105 -4.51 7.00 -6.84
C ARG A 105 -3.09 6.90 -7.40
N ASP A 106 -2.38 8.01 -7.55
CA ASP A 106 -0.98 8.04 -8.01
C ASP A 106 -0.08 7.18 -7.11
N ALA A 107 -0.29 7.23 -5.78
CA ALA A 107 0.46 6.40 -4.83
C ALA A 107 0.10 4.92 -4.94
N TYR A 108 -1.18 4.56 -5.13
CA TYR A 108 -1.57 3.18 -5.41
C TYR A 108 -0.97 2.66 -6.72
N GLU A 109 -0.92 3.47 -7.77
CA GLU A 109 -0.35 3.07 -9.06
C GLU A 109 1.16 2.80 -8.97
N ARG A 110 1.89 3.60 -8.18
CA ARG A 110 3.32 3.33 -7.88
C ARG A 110 3.49 2.02 -7.13
N PHE A 111 2.63 1.75 -6.14
CA PHE A 111 2.63 0.46 -5.44
C PHE A 111 2.33 -0.70 -6.38
N LEU A 112 1.26 -0.60 -7.17
CA LEU A 112 0.83 -1.64 -8.11
C LEU A 112 1.89 -1.92 -9.17
N SER A 113 2.54 -0.88 -9.70
CA SER A 113 3.62 -1.03 -10.66
C SER A 113 4.82 -1.76 -10.05
N LEU A 114 5.17 -1.46 -8.80
CA LEU A 114 6.25 -2.15 -8.09
C LEU A 114 5.91 -3.62 -7.87
N VAL A 115 4.74 -3.95 -7.29
CA VAL A 115 4.40 -5.34 -7.00
C VAL A 115 4.17 -6.17 -8.28
N ASP A 116 3.67 -5.55 -9.34
CA ASP A 116 3.53 -6.19 -10.65
C ASP A 116 4.90 -6.48 -11.27
N GLY A 117 5.84 -5.52 -11.21
CA GLY A 117 7.23 -5.71 -11.68
C GLY A 117 7.95 -6.86 -10.99
N TYR A 118 7.70 -7.08 -9.70
CA TYR A 118 8.22 -8.21 -8.92
C TYR A 118 7.40 -9.50 -9.05
N GLY A 119 6.40 -9.56 -9.95
CA GLY A 119 5.60 -10.76 -10.20
C GLY A 119 4.64 -11.15 -9.07
N LEU A 120 4.37 -10.25 -8.12
CA LEU A 120 3.45 -10.50 -6.99
C LEU A 120 1.98 -10.44 -7.41
N VAL A 121 1.67 -9.74 -8.50
CA VAL A 121 0.30 -9.63 -9.03
C VAL A 121 0.04 -10.81 -9.97
N SER A 122 -0.75 -11.79 -9.51
CA SER A 122 -0.96 -13.03 -10.24
C SER A 122 -2.43 -13.45 -10.34
N GLY A 123 -2.70 -14.41 -11.23
CA GLY A 123 -4.02 -15.02 -11.41
C GLY A 123 -5.11 -14.00 -11.79
N PRO A 124 -6.28 -13.98 -11.11
CA PRO A 124 -7.37 -13.07 -11.44
C PRO A 124 -7.03 -11.59 -11.21
N TYR A 125 -6.03 -11.29 -10.37
CA TYR A 125 -5.62 -9.91 -10.08
C TYR A 125 -4.78 -9.29 -11.20
N ALA A 126 -4.00 -10.09 -11.94
CA ALA A 126 -3.26 -9.61 -13.10
C ALA A 126 -4.20 -9.08 -14.19
N LYS A 127 -5.24 -9.84 -14.52
CA LYS A 127 -6.31 -9.39 -15.45
C LYS A 127 -7.08 -8.18 -14.91
N LEU A 128 -7.23 -8.08 -13.60
CA LEU A 128 -7.90 -6.93 -12.99
C LEU A 128 -7.05 -5.66 -13.15
N LEU A 129 -5.74 -5.77 -12.96
CA LEU A 129 -4.78 -4.68 -13.14
C LEU A 129 -4.65 -4.26 -14.61
N GLU A 130 -4.67 -5.22 -15.54
CA GLU A 130 -4.73 -4.96 -16.99
C GLU A 130 -5.95 -4.12 -17.36
N ARG A 131 -7.16 -4.56 -16.99
CA ARG A 131 -8.39 -3.79 -17.23
C ARG A 131 -8.37 -2.40 -16.58
N TYR A 132 -7.71 -2.27 -15.44
CA TYR A 132 -7.54 -0.98 -14.80
C TYR A 132 -6.68 -0.06 -15.68
N ARG A 133 -5.54 -0.55 -16.16
CA ARG A 133 -4.63 0.19 -17.05
C ARG A 133 -5.27 0.54 -18.41
N ASP A 134 -6.20 -0.27 -18.90
CA ASP A 134 -6.92 -0.01 -20.16
C ASP A 134 -7.87 1.19 -20.07
N ASP A 135 -8.58 1.35 -18.95
CA ASP A 135 -9.52 2.46 -18.72
C ASP A 135 -9.63 2.80 -17.24
N GLU A 136 -8.66 3.57 -16.75
CA GLU A 136 -8.53 3.90 -15.34
C GLU A 136 -9.65 4.84 -14.85
N GLU A 137 -10.27 5.62 -15.75
CA GLU A 137 -11.34 6.55 -15.42
C GLU A 137 -12.70 5.87 -15.29
N GLN A 138 -12.97 4.84 -16.10
CA GLN A 138 -14.23 4.09 -16.05
C GLN A 138 -14.14 2.77 -15.29
N PHE A 139 -12.93 2.37 -14.85
CA PHE A 139 -12.67 1.11 -14.18
C PHE A 139 -13.70 0.79 -13.09
N ALA A 140 -14.10 -0.48 -13.07
CA ALA A 140 -14.86 -1.06 -11.99
C ALA A 140 -14.44 -2.51 -11.77
N VAL A 141 -14.26 -2.89 -10.51
CA VAL A 141 -13.89 -4.27 -10.13
C VAL A 141 -14.90 -5.27 -10.70
N VAL A 142 -16.19 -4.95 -10.56
CA VAL A 142 -17.30 -5.66 -11.19
C VAL A 142 -17.79 -4.83 -12.36
N SER A 143 -17.87 -5.43 -13.55
CA SER A 143 -18.33 -4.73 -14.75
C SER A 143 -19.69 -4.08 -14.53
N LYS A 144 -19.81 -2.80 -14.92
CA LYS A 144 -21.09 -2.06 -14.89
C LYS A 144 -22.06 -2.65 -15.92
N THR A 145 -21.52 -3.17 -17.02
CA THR A 145 -22.22 -3.85 -18.10
C THR A 145 -22.17 -5.37 -17.89
N GLY A 146 -23.33 -6.01 -17.75
CA GLY A 146 -23.45 -7.45 -17.47
C GLY A 146 -24.74 -7.77 -16.73
N ASP A 147 -25.16 -9.03 -16.80
CA ASP A 147 -26.36 -9.50 -16.10
C ASP A 147 -26.16 -9.52 -14.58
N MET A 148 -27.27 -9.51 -13.84
CA MET A 148 -27.25 -9.45 -12.37
C MET A 148 -26.62 -10.71 -11.75
N ALA A 149 -26.72 -11.84 -12.44
CA ALA A 149 -26.11 -13.10 -12.01
C ALA A 149 -24.58 -13.03 -12.01
N SER A 150 -23.97 -12.60 -13.13
CA SER A 150 -22.52 -12.46 -13.26
C SER A 150 -21.95 -11.46 -12.26
N LYS A 151 -22.67 -10.35 -11.99
CA LYS A 151 -22.26 -9.35 -10.98
C LYS A 151 -22.24 -9.95 -9.57
N ARG A 152 -23.25 -10.75 -9.23
CA ARG A 152 -23.33 -11.45 -7.94
C ARG A 152 -22.20 -12.45 -7.80
N ASP A 153 -21.94 -13.25 -8.82
CA ASP A 153 -20.92 -14.29 -8.80
C ASP A 153 -19.52 -13.70 -8.67
N ALA A 154 -19.21 -12.62 -9.41
CA ALA A 154 -17.96 -11.88 -9.26
C ALA A 154 -17.77 -11.36 -7.83
N LYS A 155 -18.81 -10.79 -7.22
CA LYS A 155 -18.76 -10.28 -5.85
C LYS A 155 -18.55 -11.40 -4.82
N ILE A 156 -19.21 -12.55 -5.01
CA ILE A 156 -19.02 -13.75 -4.16
C ILE A 156 -17.58 -14.26 -4.29
N ALA A 157 -17.04 -14.33 -5.50
CA ALA A 157 -15.67 -14.76 -5.74
C ALA A 157 -14.65 -13.83 -5.05
N SER A 158 -14.80 -12.50 -5.21
CA SER A 158 -13.94 -11.52 -4.54
C SER A 158 -14.03 -11.63 -3.01
N PHE A 159 -15.23 -11.76 -2.45
CA PHE A 159 -15.42 -11.92 -1.01
C PHE A 159 -14.77 -13.21 -0.48
N LYS A 160 -14.92 -14.33 -1.18
CA LYS A 160 -14.28 -15.60 -0.80
C LYS A 160 -12.76 -15.50 -0.85
N ALA A 161 -12.20 -14.85 -1.87
CA ALA A 161 -10.76 -14.66 -2.01
C ALA A 161 -10.20 -13.79 -0.87
N GLU A 162 -10.85 -12.65 -0.57
CA GLU A 162 -10.47 -11.76 0.53
C GLU A 162 -10.54 -12.48 1.89
N LYS A 163 -11.61 -13.25 2.13
CA LYS A 163 -11.76 -14.06 3.34
C LYS A 163 -10.63 -15.08 3.48
N GLY A 164 -10.34 -15.83 2.41
CA GLY A 164 -9.27 -16.84 2.42
C GLY A 164 -7.88 -16.22 2.66
N LEU A 165 -7.59 -15.04 2.11
CA LEU A 165 -6.34 -14.32 2.38
C LEU A 165 -6.25 -13.87 3.85
N ARG A 166 -7.35 -13.34 4.41
CA ARG A 166 -7.40 -12.94 5.83
C ARG A 166 -7.20 -14.13 6.77
N GLU A 167 -7.81 -15.26 6.48
CA GLU A 167 -7.65 -16.49 7.26
C GLU A 167 -6.20 -16.99 7.21
N LYS A 168 -5.57 -17.02 6.02
CA LYS A 168 -4.15 -17.36 5.88
C LYS A 168 -3.24 -16.42 6.66
N LEU A 169 -3.47 -15.10 6.58
CA LEU A 169 -2.71 -14.11 7.34
C LEU A 169 -2.89 -14.29 8.86
N ALA A 170 -4.10 -14.62 9.32
CA ALA A 170 -4.37 -14.87 10.72
C ALA A 170 -3.60 -16.11 11.22
N LEU A 171 -3.59 -17.19 10.44
CA LEU A 171 -2.83 -18.41 10.74
C LEU A 171 -1.32 -18.14 10.82
N LEU A 172 -0.74 -17.46 9.82
CA LEU A 172 0.69 -17.11 9.84
C LEU A 172 1.07 -16.24 11.04
N ARG A 173 0.18 -15.32 11.45
CA ARG A 173 0.38 -14.48 12.64
C ARG A 173 0.27 -15.26 13.94
N SER A 174 -0.59 -16.30 14.02
CA SER A 174 -0.67 -17.15 15.20
C SER A 174 0.53 -18.09 15.31
N ASP A 175 0.99 -18.64 14.18
CA ASP A 175 2.06 -19.64 14.12
C ASP A 175 3.45 -19.02 14.36
N GLY A 176 3.62 -17.73 14.06
CA GLY A 176 4.84 -16.96 14.36
C GLY A 176 5.20 -16.84 15.85
N ARG A 177 4.33 -17.30 16.78
CA ARG A 177 4.68 -17.48 18.21
C ARG A 177 5.25 -18.86 18.55
N GLY A 178 5.21 -19.83 17.63
CA GLY A 178 5.73 -21.20 17.82
C GLY A 178 7.14 -21.44 17.25
N TRP A 179 7.67 -20.53 16.42
CA TRP A 179 8.99 -20.63 15.79
C TRP A 179 10.10 -19.93 16.63
N ARG A 180 10.05 -20.13 17.95
CA ARG A 180 11.18 -19.91 18.86
C ARG A 180 11.32 -21.17 19.72
N GLY A 181 11.96 -22.18 19.16
CA GLY A 181 12.37 -23.43 19.81
C GLY A 181 13.62 -23.93 19.13
#